data_AF-A0A3R8LQW3-F1
#
_entry.id   AF-A0A3R8LQW3-F1
#
_cell.length_a   1.000
_cell.length_b   1.000
_cell.length_c   1.000
_cell.angle_alpha   90.00
_cell.angle_beta   90.00
_cell.angle_gamma   90.00
#
_symmetry.space_group_name_H-M   'P 1'
#
loop_
_entity.id
_entity.type
_entity.pdbx_description
1 polymer ?
#
loop_
_entity_poly.entity_id
_entity_poly.type
_entity_poly.pdbx_seq_one_letter_code
_entity_poly.pdbx_strand_id
1 'polypeptide(L)' 'MRDLASLPGDIEALEAEIAADQQAMTDADFFRQPPDAIKAFQTALEDKEAKLLDMMERWEVLLEKEAQVNASRGR' A
#
# COMPACT_ATOMS: atom_id res chain seq x y z
N MET A 1 -9.88 6.79 15.58
CA MET A 1 -8.57 7.50 15.70
C MET A 1 -7.39 6.56 15.67
N ARG A 2 -7.40 5.40 16.36
CA ARG A 2 -6.25 4.46 16.33
C ARG A 2 -5.88 4.01 14.91
N ASP A 3 -6.88 3.71 14.07
CA ASP A 3 -6.67 3.39 12.66
C ASP A 3 -6.04 4.53 11.85
N LEU A 4 -6.46 5.79 12.07
CA LEU A 4 -5.88 6.96 11.40
C LEU A 4 -4.41 7.21 11.79
N ALA A 5 -4.02 6.80 12.99
CA ALA A 5 -2.67 7.04 13.50
C ALA A 5 -1.64 6.02 12.98
N SER A 6 -2.05 4.78 12.69
CA SER A 6 -1.14 3.75 12.17
C SER A 6 -1.16 3.65 10.65
N LEU A 7 -2.30 3.91 10.01
CA LEU A 7 -2.49 3.69 8.57
C LEU A 7 -1.47 4.44 7.68
N PRO A 8 -1.07 5.68 7.96
CA PRO A 8 -0.01 6.35 7.19
C PRO A 8 1.34 5.62 7.27
N GLY A 9 1.73 5.17 8.46
CA GLY A 9 2.98 4.41 8.63
C GLY A 9 2.92 3.03 7.97
N ASP A 10 1.76 2.38 7.99
CA ASP A 10 1.53 1.13 7.29
C ASP A 10 1.57 1.31 5.75
N ILE A 11 1.08 2.46 5.24
CA ILE A 11 1.18 2.86 3.83
C ILE A 11 2.65 3.07 3.43
N GLU A 12 3.39 3.89 4.18
CA GLU A 12 4.82 4.16 3.90
C GLU A 12 5.65 2.88 3.89
N ALA A 13 5.40 1.95 4.82
CA ALA A 13 6.06 0.66 4.84
C ALA A 13 5.75 -0.18 3.59
N LEU A 14 4.48 -0.21 3.17
CA LEU A 14 4.05 -0.96 1.98
C LEU A 14 4.61 -0.36 0.69
N GLU A 15 4.68 0.98 0.59
CA GLU A 15 5.34 1.68 -0.51
C GLU A 15 6.82 1.32 -0.61
N ALA A 16 7.52 1.26 0.53
CA ALA A 16 8.93 0.86 0.55
C ALA A 16 9.13 -0.59 0.11
N GLU A 17 8.23 -1.50 0.49
CA GLU A 17 8.24 -2.89 0.02
C GLU A 17 8.01 -2.99 -1.50
N ILE A 18 7.01 -2.26 -2.02
CA ILE A 18 6.72 -2.21 -3.47
C ILE A 18 7.93 -1.65 -4.23
N ALA A 19 8.54 -0.57 -3.75
CA ALA A 19 9.71 0.02 -4.38
C ALA A 19 10.90 -0.96 -4.40
N ALA A 20 11.10 -1.73 -3.32
CA ALA A 20 12.14 -2.76 -3.27
C ALA A 20 11.87 -3.90 -4.26
N ASP A 21 10.63 -4.34 -4.39
CA ASP A 21 10.23 -5.39 -5.33
C ASP A 21 10.38 -4.92 -6.79
N GLN A 22 9.92 -3.71 -7.10
CA GLN A 22 10.10 -3.09 -8.41
C GLN A 22 11.59 -2.91 -8.75
N GLN A 23 12.42 -2.55 -7.78
CA GLN A 23 13.86 -2.45 -7.96
C GLN A 23 14.48 -3.82 -8.25
N ALA A 24 14.04 -4.89 -7.58
CA ALA A 24 14.51 -6.26 -7.85
C ALA A 24 14.20 -6.70 -9.29
N MET A 25 13.08 -6.25 -9.86
CA MET A 25 12.73 -6.53 -11.27
C MET A 25 13.62 -5.81 -12.29
N THR A 26 14.41 -4.81 -11.88
CA THR A 26 15.38 -4.15 -12.77
C THR A 26 16.65 -4.99 -12.98
N ASP A 27 16.88 -6.00 -12.14
CA ASP A 27 18.03 -6.89 -12.24
C ASP A 27 17.84 -7.92 -13.38
N ALA A 28 18.86 -8.10 -14.20
CA ALA A 28 18.84 -9.12 -15.26
C ALA A 28 18.77 -10.55 -14.69
N ASP A 29 19.27 -10.78 -13.47
CA ASP A 29 19.16 -12.06 -12.77
C ASP A 29 17.71 -12.42 -12.40
N PHE A 30 16.85 -11.42 -12.22
CA PHE A 30 15.43 -11.64 -11.91
C PHE A 30 14.75 -12.48 -13.00
N PHE A 31 15.02 -12.17 -14.27
CA PHE A 31 14.43 -12.88 -15.42
C PHE A 31 15.09 -14.22 -15.74
N ARG A 32 16.17 -14.59 -15.03
CA ARG A 32 16.80 -15.92 -15.13
C ARG A 32 16.12 -16.97 -14.25
N GLN A 33 15.20 -16.55 -13.38
CA GLN A 33 14.42 -17.43 -12.52
C GLN A 33 13.42 -18.28 -13.31
N PRO A 34 12.93 -19.40 -12.72
CA PRO A 34 11.85 -20.18 -13.33
C PRO A 34 10.61 -19.32 -13.60
N PRO A 35 9.88 -19.55 -14.72
CA PRO A 35 8.68 -18.76 -15.05
C PRO A 35 7.63 -18.72 -13.94
N ASP A 36 7.44 -19.83 -13.22
CA ASP A 36 6.51 -19.90 -12.09
C ASP A 36 6.93 -19.00 -10.92
N ALA A 37 8.24 -18.87 -10.67
CA ALA A 37 8.77 -17.99 -9.63
C ALA A 37 8.59 -16.52 -10.00
N ILE A 38 8.87 -16.16 -11.27
CA ILE A 38 8.65 -14.81 -11.78
C ILE A 38 7.16 -14.44 -11.69
N LYS A 39 6.27 -15.35 -12.11
CA LYS A 39 4.83 -15.14 -12.05
C LYS A 39 4.34 -14.97 -10.62
N ALA A 40 4.78 -15.83 -9.70
CA ALA A 40 4.42 -15.73 -8.28
C ALA A 40 4.89 -14.39 -7.68
N PHE A 41 6.08 -13.92 -8.04
CA PHE A 41 6.59 -12.63 -7.61
C PHE A 41 5.74 -11.47 -8.17
N GLN A 42 5.44 -11.48 -9.47
CA GLN A 42 4.62 -10.44 -10.09
C GLN A 42 3.22 -10.38 -9.49
N THR A 43 2.58 -11.52 -9.24
CA THR A 43 1.28 -11.57 -8.55
C THR A 43 1.37 -11.00 -7.14
N ALA A 44 2.43 -11.32 -6.37
CA ALA A 44 2.61 -10.76 -5.05
C ALA A 44 2.83 -9.23 -5.08
N LEU A 45 3.52 -8.72 -6.10
CA LEU A 45 3.69 -7.28 -6.29
C LEU A 45 2.37 -6.60 -6.64
N GLU A 46 1.59 -7.15 -7.58
CA GLU A 46 0.26 -6.65 -7.94
C GLU A 46 -0.69 -6.63 -6.72
N ASP A 47 -0.66 -7.67 -5.89
CA ASP A 47 -1.46 -7.73 -4.66
C ASP A 47 -1.06 -6.63 -3.66
N LYS A 48 0.24 -6.33 -3.53
CA LYS A 48 0.73 -5.24 -2.67
C LYS A 48 0.31 -3.88 -3.22
N GLU A 49 0.41 -3.65 -4.53
CA GLU A 49 -0.02 -2.42 -5.18
C GLU A 49 -1.53 -2.19 -5.02
N ALA A 50 -2.34 -3.24 -5.19
CA ALA A 50 -3.79 -3.18 -4.96
C ALA A 50 -4.12 -2.87 -3.49
N LYS A 51 -3.39 -3.47 -2.55
CA LYS A 51 -3.55 -3.21 -1.12
C LYS A 51 -3.17 -1.77 -0.75
N LEU A 52 -2.11 -1.23 -1.36
CA LEU A 52 -1.71 0.16 -1.15
C LEU A 52 -2.84 1.12 -1.53
N LEU A 53 -3.45 0.91 -2.70
CA LEU A 53 -4.58 1.72 -3.16
C LEU A 53 -5.79 1.64 -2.19
N ASP A 54 -6.16 0.44 -1.74
CA ASP A 54 -7.24 0.26 -0.75
C ASP A 54 -6.95 0.98 0.58
N MET A 55 -5.70 0.91 1.05
CA MET A 55 -5.28 1.61 2.27
C MET A 55 -5.34 3.13 2.12
N MET A 56 -4.94 3.67 0.97
CA MET A 56 -5.05 5.10 0.66
C MET A 56 -6.52 5.56 0.61
N GLU A 57 -7.38 4.84 -0.11
CA GLU A 57 -8.81 5.16 -0.18
C GLU A 57 -9.45 5.11 1.22
N ARG A 58 -9.13 4.07 2.01
CA ARG A 58 -9.61 3.96 3.39
C ARG A 58 -9.12 5.12 4.25
N TRP A 59 -7.89 5.58 4.06
CA TRP A 59 -7.35 6.72 4.80
C TRP A 59 -8.13 8.00 4.50
N GLU A 60 -8.38 8.29 3.22
CA GLU A 60 -9.18 9.44 2.79
C GLU A 60 -10.59 9.44 3.42
N VAL A 61 -11.28 8.29 3.36
CA VAL A 61 -12.62 8.12 3.96
C VAL A 61 -12.59 8.35 5.48
N LEU A 62 -11.53 7.93 6.17
CA LEU A 62 -11.41 8.15 7.61
C LEU A 62 -11.18 9.63 7.94
N LEU A 63 -10.37 10.34 7.15
CA LEU A 63 -10.14 11.77 7.31
C LEU A 63 -11.43 12.57 7.10
N GLU A 64 -12.22 12.24 6.07
CA GLU A 64 -13.50 12.91 5.80
C GLU A 64 -14.48 12.71 6.97
N LYS A 65 -14.59 11.48 7.49
CA LYS A 65 -15.43 11.17 8.65
C LYS A 65 -14.98 11.93 9.90
N GLU A 66 -13.67 12.02 10.15
CA GLU A 66 -13.14 12.79 11.26
C GLU A 66 -13.49 14.28 11.14
N ALA A 67 -13.31 14.87 9.96
CA ALA A 67 -13.67 16.25 9.69
C ALA A 67 -15.16 16.53 9.92
N GLN A 68 -16.04 15.63 9.46
CA GLN A 68 -17.49 15.74 9.65
C GLN A 68 -17.91 15.64 11.13
N VAL A 69 -17.30 14.72 11.88
CA VAL A 69 -17.52 14.57 13.32
C VAL A 69 -17.04 15.82 14.08
N ASN A 70 -15.90 16.38 13.71
CA ASN A 70 -15.38 17.59 14.34
C ASN A 70 -16.24 18.82 14.02
N ALA A 71 -16.69 18.97 12.77
CA ALA A 71 -17.57 20.07 12.35
C ALA A 71 -18.95 20.04 13.00
N SER A 72 -19.47 18.85 13.33
CA SER A 72 -20.76 18.69 14.02
C SER A 72 -20.67 18.94 15.54
N ARG A 73 -19.50 18.71 16.15
CA ARG A 73 -19.23 18.95 17.58
C ARG A 73 -18.89 20.40 17.91
N GLY A 74 -18.44 21.18 16.93
CA GLY A 74 -18.13 22.61 17.08
C GLY A 74 -19.33 23.56 16.98
N ARG A 75 -20.56 23.04 16.96
CA ARG A 75 -21.81 23.81 16.93
C ARG A 75 -22.59 23.71 18.23
#